data_AF-A0A972PAR4-F1
#
_entry.id   AF-A0A972PAR4-F1
#
_cell.length_a   1.000
_cell.length_b   1.000
_cell.length_c   1.000
_cell.angle_alpha   90.00
_cell.angle_beta   90.00
_cell.angle_gamma   90.00
#
_symmetry.space_group_name_H-M   'P 1'
#
loop_
_entity.id
_entity.type
_entity.pdbx_description
1 polymer ?
#
loop_
_entity_poly.entity_id
_entity_poly.type
_entity_poly.pdbx_seq_one_letter_code
_entity_poly.pdbx_strand_id
1 'polypeptide(L)' 'MLTERLELIFQSASGNRVTLSLIDPKDNLTADQVRTAMQTIINKNVFTSAGGDLVGIIGARLVNREVTDLITG' A
#
# COMPACT_ATOMS: atom_id res chain seq x y z
N MET A 1 13.86 -6.42 14.57
CA MET A 1 12.90 -7.23 13.75
C MET A 1 12.92 -6.74 12.31
N LEU A 2 13.02 -7.64 11.33
CA LEU A 2 12.87 -7.31 9.92
C LEU A 2 11.37 -7.29 9.60
N THR A 3 10.84 -6.19 9.09
CA THR A 3 9.43 -6.14 8.63
C THR A 3 9.41 -5.61 7.20
N GLU A 4 8.97 -6.46 6.27
CA GLU A 4 8.66 -6.05 4.90
C GLU A 4 7.17 -5.70 4.80
N ARG A 5 6.86 -4.59 4.13
CA ARG A 5 5.47 -4.21 3.85
C ARG A 5 5.34 -3.59 2.47
N LEU A 6 4.23 -3.88 1.80
CA LEU A 6 3.85 -3.24 0.55
C LEU A 6 2.91 -2.07 0.85
N GLU A 7 3.31 -0.88 0.44
CA GLU A 7 2.48 0.31 0.56
C GLU A 7 1.89 0.66 -0.80
N LEU A 8 0.56 0.60 -0.89
CA LEU A 8 -0.23 0.97 -2.06
C LEU A 8 -0.82 2.35 -1.83
N ILE A 9 -0.50 3.30 -2.71
CA ILE A 9 -0.85 4.71 -2.56
C ILE A 9 -1.90 5.05 -3.62
N PHE A 10 -3.06 5.46 -3.14
CA PHE A 10 -4.23 5.80 -3.94
C PHE A 10 -4.58 7.28 -3.79
N GLN A 11 -5.26 7.80 -4.82
CA GLN A 11 -5.94 9.08 -4.77
C GLN A 11 -7.42 8.83 -4.46
N SER A 12 -7.92 9.49 -3.42
CA SER A 12 -9.36 9.51 -3.12
C SER A 12 -10.10 10.54 -3.97
N ALA A 13 -11.42 10.44 -4.06
CA ALA A 13 -12.29 11.36 -4.79
C ALA A 13 -12.12 12.82 -4.32
N SER A 14 -11.82 13.04 -3.04
CA SER A 14 -11.52 14.37 -2.48
C SER A 14 -10.10 14.86 -2.76
N GLY A 15 -9.30 14.12 -3.53
CA GLY A 15 -7.91 14.45 -3.86
C GLY A 15 -6.88 14.08 -2.79
N ASN A 16 -7.30 13.54 -1.65
CA ASN A 16 -6.41 13.12 -0.57
C ASN A 16 -5.68 11.81 -0.93
N ARG A 17 -4.46 11.66 -0.38
CA ARG A 17 -3.68 10.42 -0.49
C ARG A 17 -4.14 9.40 0.53
N VAL A 18 -4.43 8.18 0.07
CA VAL A 18 -4.79 7.04 0.92
C VAL A 18 -3.72 5.97 0.76
N THR A 19 -3.10 5.54 1.85
CA THR A 19 -2.07 4.51 1.84
C THR A 19 -2.60 3.24 2.49
N LEU A 20 -2.69 2.17 1.70
CA LEU A 20 -2.98 0.83 2.16
C LEU A 20 -1.66 0.09 2.38
N SER A 21 -1.43 -0.41 3.59
CA SER A 21 -0.22 -1.15 3.95
C SER A 21 -0.55 -2.63 4.09
N LEU A 22 0.15 -3.48 3.34
CA LEU A 22 0.10 -4.93 3.46
C LEU A 22 1.37 -5.41 4.16
N ILE A 23 1.20 -6.10 5.29
CA ILE A 23 2.29 -6.79 5.99
C ILE A 23 2.52 -8.13 5.29
N ASP A 24 3.78 -8.57 5.21
CA ASP A 24 4.20 -9.82 4.56
C ASP A 24 3.66 -9.93 3.12
N PRO A 25 4.04 -8.98 2.24
CA PRO A 25 3.61 -9.05 0.85
C PRO A 25 4.18 -10.30 0.18
N LYS A 26 3.52 -10.73 -0.90
CA LYS A 26 3.99 -11.88 -1.67
C LYS A 26 5.40 -11.64 -2.22
N ASP A 27 6.23 -12.67 -2.19
CA ASP A 27 7.56 -12.62 -2.81
C ASP A 27 7.47 -12.44 -4.33
N ASN A 28 8.48 -11.79 -4.92
CA ASN A 28 8.63 -11.57 -6.36
C ASN A 28 7.46 -10.81 -7.01
N LEU A 29 6.85 -9.86 -6.28
CA LEU A 29 5.84 -8.97 -6.84
C LEU A 29 6.42 -8.15 -7.99
N THR A 30 5.75 -8.22 -9.14
CA THR A 30 6.05 -7.35 -10.28
C THR A 30 5.19 -6.10 -10.26
N ALA A 31 5.67 -5.04 -10.91
CA ALA A 31 4.92 -3.79 -11.03
C ALA A 31 3.53 -4.00 -11.67
N ASP A 32 3.42 -4.91 -12.63
CA ASP A 32 2.16 -5.24 -13.29
C ASP A 32 1.17 -5.95 -12.36
N GLN A 33 1.63 -6.93 -11.58
CA GLN A 33 0.79 -7.62 -10.59
C GLN A 33 0.23 -6.64 -9.55
N VAL A 34 1.09 -5.75 -9.05
CA VAL A 34 0.69 -4.71 -8.09
C VAL A 34 -0.31 -3.75 -8.74
N ARG A 35 -0.05 -3.30 -9.97
CA ARG A 35 -0.98 -2.40 -10.69
C ARG A 35 -2.34 -3.05 -10.93
N THR A 36 -2.38 -4.32 -11.34
CA THR A 36 -3.64 -5.06 -11.54
C THR A 36 -4.41 -5.21 -10.23
N ALA A 37 -3.72 -5.50 -9.12
CA ALA A 37 -4.35 -5.55 -7.81
C ALA A 37 -4.92 -4.19 -7.39
N MET A 38 -4.15 -3.11 -7.55
CA MET A 38 -4.61 -1.74 -7.28
C MET A 38 -5.82 -1.35 -8.14
N GLN A 39 -5.82 -1.71 -9.42
CA GLN A 39 -6.97 -1.45 -10.30
C GLN A 39 -8.20 -2.24 -9.87
N THR A 40 -8.01 -3.48 -9.42
CA THR A 40 -9.10 -4.30 -8.89
C THR A 40 -9.69 -3.67 -7.63
N ILE A 41 -8.85 -3.13 -6.74
CA ILE A 41 -9.28 -2.41 -5.53
C ILE A 41 -10.17 -1.22 -5.89
N ILE A 42 -9.73 -0.39 -6.85
CA ILE A 42 -10.52 0.76 -7.36
C ILE A 42 -11.83 0.28 -7.99
N ASN A 43 -11.78 -0.70 -8.89
CA ASN A 43 -12.96 -1.19 -9.61
C ASN A 43 -13.99 -1.85 -8.68
N LYS A 44 -13.53 -2.52 -7.63
CA LYS A 44 -14.40 -3.09 -6.61
C LYS A 44 -15.07 -2.02 -5.76
N ASN A 45 -14.43 -0.85 -5.62
CA ASN A 45 -14.90 0.28 -4.83
C ASN A 45 -15.39 -0.12 -3.42
N VAL A 46 -14.73 -1.12 -2.83
CA VAL A 46 -15.11 -1.68 -1.51
C VAL A 46 -14.44 -0.93 -0.35
N PHE A 47 -13.49 -0.05 -0.65
CA PHE A 47 -12.75 0.71 0.35
C PHE A 47 -13.21 2.16 0.36
N THR A 48 -13.94 2.53 1.40
CA THR A 48 -14.29 3.93 1.68
C THR A 48 -13.20 4.56 2.54
N SER A 49 -12.59 5.64 2.05
CA SER A 49 -11.67 6.45 2.84
C SER A 49 -12.38 7.69 3.40
N ALA A 50 -11.76 8.41 4.35
CA ALA A 50 -12.28 9.70 4.82
C ALA A 50 -12.43 10.75 3.70
N GLY A 51 -11.74 10.57 2.57
CA GLY A 51 -11.85 11.39 1.37
C GLY A 51 -12.78 10.82 0.28
N GLY A 52 -13.59 9.81 0.61
CA GLY A 52 -14.45 9.11 -0.34
C GLY A 52 -13.75 7.95 -1.06
N ASP A 53 -14.30 7.60 -2.22
CA ASP A 53 -13.88 6.46 -3.04
C ASP A 53 -12.45 6.60 -3.56
N LEU A 54 -11.79 5.47 -3.82
CA LEU A 54 -10.47 5.45 -4.44
C LEU A 54 -10.62 5.61 -5.95
N VAL A 55 -10.17 6.73 -6.50
CA VAL A 55 -10.38 7.09 -7.92
C VAL A 55 -9.12 6.99 -8.78
N GLY A 56 -7.95 6.81 -8.17
CA GLY A 56 -6.69 6.79 -8.90
C GLY A 56 -5.55 6.06 -8.18
N ILE A 57 -4.56 5.63 -8.97
CA ILE A 57 -3.31 5.04 -8.50
C ILE A 57 -2.25 6.14 -8.49
N ILE A 58 -1.69 6.43 -7.31
CA ILE A 58 -0.56 7.36 -7.18
C ILE A 58 0.76 6.58 -7.30
N GLY A 59 0.82 5.37 -6.74
CA GLY A 59 1.97 4.51 -6.86
C GLY A 59 1.96 3.37 -5.84
N ALA A 60 2.99 2.54 -5.88
CA ALA A 60 3.22 1.50 -4.91
C ALA A 60 4.71 1.43 -4.57
N ARG A 61 5.03 1.06 -3.34
CA ARG A 61 6.42 0.88 -2.90
C ARG A 61 6.53 -0.27 -1.92
N LEU A 62 7.61 -1.04 -2.05
CA LEU A 62 8.02 -2.02 -1.06
C LEU A 62 8.88 -1.31 -0.01
N VAL A 63 8.56 -1.51 1.26
CA VAL A 63 9.27 -0.90 2.39
C VAL A 63 9.83 -2.02 3.24
N ASN A 64 11.16 -2.13 3.23
CA ASN A 64 11.92 -3.02 4.09
C ASN A 64 12.43 -2.22 5.28
N ARG A 65 11.99 -2.59 6.49
CA ARG A 65 12.49 -1.98 7.72
C ARG A 65 13.31 -2.99 8.51
N GLU A 66 14.59 -2.69 8.67
CA GLU A 66 15.47 -3.36 9.60
C GLU A 66 15.52 -2.53 10.90
N VAL A 67 15.18 -3.16 12.02
CA VAL A 67 15.27 -2.53 13.35
C VAL A 67 16.30 -3.32 14.16
N THR A 68 17.37 -2.63 14.55
CA THR A 68 18.43 -3.11 15.43
C THR A 68 18.39 -2.31 16.71
N ASP A 69 17.96 -2.95 17.80
CA ASP A 69 17.92 -2.33 19.12
C ASP A 69 19.35 -2.30 19.70
N LEU A 70 19.90 -1.10 19.87
CA LEU A 70 21.26 -0.91 20.37
C LEU A 70 21.32 -0.87 21.90
N ILE A 71 20.19 -0.61 22.55
CA ILE A 71 20.04 -0.62 24.01
C ILE A 71 18.64 -1.18 24.27
N THR A 72 18.58 -2.30 24.99
CA THR A 72 17.35 -2.86 25.54
C THR A 72 17.41 -2.64 27.05
N GLY A 73 16.40 -1.95 27.60
CA GLY A 73 16.29 -1.68 29.03
C GLY A 73 15.80 -2.90 29.81
#